data_AF-A0A5P8FJA6-F1
#
_entry.id   AF-A0A5P8FJA6-F1
#
_cell.length_a   1.000
_cell.length_b   1.000
_cell.length_c   1.000
_cell.angle_alpha   90.00
_cell.angle_beta   90.00
_cell.angle_gamma   90.00
#
_symmetry.space_group_name_H-M   'P 1'
#
loop_
_entity.id
_entity.type
_entity.pdbx_description
1 polymer ?
#
loop_
_entity_poly.entity_id
_entity_poly.type
_entity_poly.pdbx_seq_one_letter_code
_entity_poly.pdbx_strand_id
1 'polypeptide(L)' 'MTADDTSAQETSAQAVEIVGDATPEQVAALVAVLSGLGGGEEEPAPASTSRWASRERLVRRDVHAGPGGWRASAFPR' A
#
# COMPACT_ATOMS: atom_id res chain seq x y z
N MET A 1 6.30 -37.78 -23.44
CA MET A 1 7.76 -37.88 -23.31
C MET A 1 8.31 -36.48 -23.50
N THR A 2 8.62 -35.83 -22.36
CA THR A 2 9.49 -34.65 -22.11
C THR A 2 9.69 -33.61 -23.22
N ALA A 3 9.75 -32.31 -22.99
CA ALA A 3 9.56 -31.39 -21.88
C ALA A 3 9.95 -30.06 -22.54
N ASP A 4 9.09 -29.05 -22.51
CA ASP A 4 9.51 -27.68 -22.85
C ASP A 4 8.84 -26.77 -21.82
N ASP A 5 9.43 -26.80 -20.63
CA ASP A 5 9.16 -25.87 -19.55
C ASP A 5 10.38 -24.95 -19.47
N THR A 6 10.41 -23.95 -20.34
CA THR A 6 11.28 -22.78 -20.20
C THR A 6 10.69 -21.69 -21.08
N SER A 7 10.04 -20.71 -20.45
CA SER A 7 10.28 -19.31 -20.79
C SER A 7 9.64 -18.39 -19.76
N ALA A 8 10.54 -17.84 -18.95
CA ALA A 8 10.49 -16.50 -18.40
C ALA A 8 9.23 -16.15 -17.60
N GLN A 9 9.33 -16.41 -16.30
CA GLN A 9 8.65 -15.59 -15.30
C GLN A 9 9.09 -14.12 -15.50
N GLU A 10 8.35 -13.38 -16.32
CA GLU A 10 8.27 -11.93 -16.26
C GLU A 10 7.56 -11.54 -14.96
N THR A 11 8.18 -11.85 -13.82
CA THR A 11 7.80 -11.19 -12.59
C THR A 11 8.53 -9.86 -12.62
N SER A 12 7.85 -8.81 -13.13
CA SER A 12 8.06 -7.46 -12.62
C SER A 12 7.59 -7.35 -11.17
N ALA A 13 7.93 -8.35 -10.36
CA ALA A 13 7.76 -8.35 -8.92
C ALA A 13 8.67 -7.24 -8.42
N GLN A 14 8.12 -6.48 -7.48
CA GLN A 14 8.86 -5.54 -6.67
C GLN A 14 10.11 -6.24 -6.12
N ALA A 15 11.27 -5.95 -6.73
CA ALA A 15 12.56 -6.45 -6.27
C ALA A 15 13.05 -5.54 -5.15
N VAL A 16 13.56 -6.14 -4.07
CA VAL A 16 14.23 -5.41 -2.99
C VAL A 16 15.72 -5.43 -3.26
N GLU A 17 16.30 -4.26 -3.53
CA GLU A 17 17.75 -4.07 -3.67
C GLU A 17 18.37 -3.75 -2.31
N ILE A 18 19.41 -4.50 -1.93
CA ILE A 18 20.19 -4.26 -0.71
C ILE A 18 21.51 -3.63 -1.12
N VAL A 19 21.74 -2.38 -0.74
CA VAL A 19 22.97 -1.65 -1.04
C VAL A 19 23.94 -1.73 0.14
N GLY A 20 25.08 -2.38 -0.04
CA GLY A 20 26.14 -2.53 0.97
C GLY A 20 26.65 -3.96 1.11
N ASP A 21 27.62 -4.16 2.01
CA ASP A 21 28.15 -5.50 2.36
C ASP A 21 27.34 -6.10 3.51
N ALA A 22 26.17 -6.62 3.18
CA ALA A 22 25.29 -7.28 4.15
C ALA A 22 25.69 -8.74 4.34
N THR A 23 25.82 -9.19 5.59
CA THR A 23 26.06 -10.61 5.86
C THR A 23 24.78 -11.43 5.61
N PRO A 24 24.90 -12.74 5.36
CA PRO A 24 23.73 -13.61 5.15
C PRO A 24 22.70 -13.54 6.29
N GLU A 25 23.18 -13.41 7.54
CA GLU A 25 22.34 -13.29 8.73
C GLU A 25 21.53 -11.99 8.73
N GLN A 26 22.13 -10.89 8.27
CA GLN A 26 21.46 -9.60 8.16
C GLN A 26 20.40 -9.61 7.07
N VAL A 27 20.67 -10.26 5.94
CA VAL A 27 19.68 -10.48 4.88
C VAL A 27 18.49 -11.29 5.42
N ALA A 28 18.75 -12.37 6.16
CA ALA A 28 17.70 -13.17 6.78
C ALA A 28 16.84 -12.37 7.77
N ALA A 29 17.46 -11.49 8.56
CA ALA A 29 16.74 -10.59 9.47
C ALA A 29 15.82 -9.61 8.71
N LEU A 30 16.30 -9.02 7.61
CA LEU A 30 15.47 -8.15 6.76
C LEU A 30 14.28 -8.89 6.17
N VAL A 31 14.51 -10.10 5.62
CA VAL A 31 13.44 -10.93 5.07
C VAL A 31 12.41 -11.27 6.16
N ALA A 32 12.86 -11.68 7.36
CA ALA A 32 11.96 -12.01 8.46
C ALA A 32 11.07 -10.82 8.88
N VAL A 33 11.64 -9.62 8.95
CA VAL A 33 10.88 -8.40 9.27
C VAL A 33 9.89 -8.07 8.16
N LEU A 34 10.33 -8.07 6.90
CA LEU A 34 9.46 -7.74 5.76
C LEU A 34 8.32 -8.76 5.60
N SER A 35 8.60 -10.04 5.78
CA SER A 35 7.58 -11.09 5.79
C SER A 35 6.59 -10.94 6.94
N GLY A 36 7.02 -10.46 8.11
CA GLY A 36 6.13 -10.17 9.24
C GLY A 36 5.26 -8.92 9.05
N LEU A 37 5.69 -7.98 8.20
CA LEU A 37 4.90 -6.79 7.83
C LEU A 37 3.87 -7.08 6.74
N GLY A 38 4.12 -8.06 5.89
CA GLY A 38 3.14 -8.57 4.93
C GLY A 38 2.00 -9.22 5.69
N GLY A 39 0.92 -8.46 5.90
CA GLY A 39 -0.26 -8.90 6.64
C GLY A 39 -0.67 -10.30 6.22
N GLY A 40 -0.84 -11.19 7.20
CA GLY A 40 -1.37 -12.54 6.97
C GLY A 40 -2.73 -12.48 6.28
N GLU A 41 -3.30 -13.64 5.98
CA GLU A 41 -4.66 -13.79 5.44
C GLU A 41 -5.68 -13.20 6.43
N GLU A 42 -5.76 -11.88 6.46
CA GLU A 42 -6.77 -11.11 7.14
C GLU A 42 -8.00 -11.23 6.24
N GLU A 43 -9.09 -11.74 6.80
CA GLU A 43 -10.43 -11.67 6.21
C GLU A 43 -10.57 -10.28 5.57
N PRO A 44 -10.90 -10.16 4.26
CA PRO A 44 -10.90 -8.87 3.61
C PRO A 44 -11.86 -7.96 4.37
N ALA A 45 -11.27 -7.00 5.10
CA ALA A 45 -12.04 -6.00 5.82
C ALA A 45 -13.01 -5.37 4.82
N PRO A 46 -14.26 -5.07 5.22
CA PRO A 46 -15.22 -4.47 4.32
C PRO A 46 -14.56 -3.25 3.69
N ALA A 47 -14.47 -3.24 2.36
CA ALA A 47 -13.74 -2.23 1.62
C ALA A 47 -14.20 -0.85 2.10
N SER A 48 -13.34 -0.14 2.85
CA SER A 48 -13.69 1.19 3.32
C SER A 48 -13.92 2.03 2.07
N THR A 49 -15.09 2.64 1.94
CA THR A 49 -15.35 3.52 0.81
C THR A 49 -14.28 4.60 0.81
N SER A 50 -13.54 4.70 -0.29
CA SER A 50 -12.48 5.70 -0.39
C SER A 50 -13.09 7.07 -0.14
N ARG A 51 -12.56 7.78 0.87
CA ARG A 51 -13.01 9.13 1.22
C ARG A 51 -12.82 10.12 0.06
N TRP A 52 -11.94 9.78 -0.90
CA TRP A 52 -11.79 10.48 -2.17
C TRP A 52 -12.98 10.28 -3.11
N ALA A 53 -13.60 9.11 -3.09
CA ALA A 53 -14.77 8.75 -3.89
C ALA A 53 -16.11 9.16 -3.23
N SER A 54 -16.07 9.88 -2.11
CA SER A 54 -17.29 10.31 -1.42
C SER A 54 -18.17 11.20 -2.29
N ARG A 55 -19.44 10.83 -2.44
CA ARG A 55 -20.42 11.58 -3.25
C ARG A 55 -20.64 13.01 -2.75
N GLU A 56 -20.40 13.27 -1.46
CA GLU A 56 -20.49 14.61 -0.86
C GLU A 56 -19.49 15.60 -1.47
N ARG A 57 -18.40 15.12 -2.09
CA ARG A 57 -17.41 15.94 -2.79
C ARG A 57 -17.81 16.29 -4.22
N LEU A 58 -18.83 15.63 -4.79
CA LEU A 58 -19.39 15.99 -6.10
C LEU A 58 -20.22 17.26 -6.05
N VAL A 59 -20.56 17.75 -4.85
CA VAL A 59 -21.31 18.99 -4.64
C VAL A 59 -20.44 19.99 -3.88
N ARG A 60 -20.55 21.28 -4.23
CA ARG A 60 -19.89 22.36 -3.48
C ARG A 60 -20.54 22.47 -2.11
N ARG A 61 -19.72 22.42 -1.06
CA ARG A 61 -20.12 22.69 0.32
C ARG A 61 -19.63 24.06 0.74
N ASP A 62 -20.44 24.75 1.54
CA ASP A 62 -20.04 26.03 2.12
C ASP A 62 -18.86 25.87 3.07
N VAL A 63 -17.86 26.73 2.87
CA VAL A 63 -16.68 26.86 3.72
C VAL A 63 -16.77 28.22 4.41
N HIS A 64 -16.86 28.21 5.73
CA HIS A 64 -16.91 29.44 6.52
C HIS A 64 -15.51 29.89 6.92
N ALA A 65 -15.27 31.21 6.89
CA ALA A 65 -14.09 31.79 7.50
C ALA A 65 -14.20 31.68 9.03
N GLY A 66 -13.22 31.05 9.67
CA GLY A 66 -13.19 30.87 11.12
C GLY A 66 -12.32 29.70 11.55
N PRO A 67 -12.16 29.48 12.86
CA PRO A 67 -11.39 28.35 13.39
C PRO A 67 -11.89 27.02 12.81
N GLY A 68 -10.97 26.24 12.23
CA GLY A 68 -11.30 24.98 11.57
C GLY A 68 -11.86 25.09 10.15
N GLY A 69 -12.14 26.29 9.64
CA GLY A 69 -12.66 26.51 8.27
C GLY A 69 -11.73 25.98 7.18
N TRP A 70 -10.42 26.21 7.33
CA TRP A 70 -9.40 25.69 6.41
C TRP A 70 -9.26 24.16 6.46
N ARG A 71 -9.44 23.54 7.64
CA ARG A 71 -9.47 22.07 7.74
C ARG A 71 -10.72 21.51 7.06
N ALA A 72 -11.87 22.15 7.25
CA ALA A 72 -13.14 21.72 6.69
C ALA A 72 -13.23 21.83 5.15
N SER A 73 -12.34 22.60 4.50
CA SER A 73 -12.32 22.71 3.04
C SER A 73 -11.70 21.48 2.35
N ALA A 74 -10.80 20.77 3.02
CA ALA A 74 -10.07 19.63 2.44
C ALA A 74 -10.40 18.30 3.15
N PHE A 75 -10.79 18.36 4.43
CA PHE A 75 -11.07 17.20 5.27
C PHE A 75 -12.52 17.23 5.81
N PRO A 76 -13.22 16.08 5.78
CA PRO A 76 -14.54 15.99 6.40
C PRO A 76 -14.48 16.17 7.92
N ARG A 77 -15.58 16.68 8.46
CA ARG A 77 -15.78 16.94 9.89
C ARG A 77 -15.90 15.65 10.68
#